data_AF-A0A0F7FSM8-F1
#
_entry.id   AF-A0A0F7FSM8-F1
#
_cell.length_a   1.000
_cell.length_b   1.000
_cell.length_c   1.000
_cell.angle_alpha   90.00
_cell.angle_beta   90.00
_cell.angle_gamma   90.00
#
_symmetry.space_group_name_H-M   'P 1'
#
loop_
_entity.id
_entity.type
_entity.pdbx_description
1 polymer ?
#
loop_
_entity_poly.entity_id
_entity_poly.type
_entity_poly.pdbx_seq_one_letter_code
_entity_poly.pdbx_strand_id
1 'polypeptide(L)'
;MAGEVRRLPFEVGTGVAAVRVELAYDRDSGGVLDLGCWGPGGFRGWSGGARESFTVAADWATPGYLPGEPEPGLWHVLLRLHRVPPQGVAYTLRVVTTGRRPVPPAQAAPPVPPERPPRTPLPAVDGMRWLAGDFHAHTVHSDGALTVSELAALAVTRGLDFLAVTDHNTVSHHAELAAVGARYGITLVPGQEVTTDLGHANVFGDTGWVDFREPADTWGAQIERRGGVLSVNHPVATDCSWRLPLAPRLRARHVELWHPTWRDRRYGAPLAWALAWRPDVIAIGGSDFHRPGGERPPPGSPTTWVLARDNSVRSVLAGLAAGRTAVHAGGPRAALLLRTGGELLALNAAGTVLVRPDGGRQMVAGERESLPAPPPGPDEPGGPYRLEGPGNEVLALCQ
;
A
#
# COMPACT_ATOMS: atom_id res chain seq x y z
N MET A 1 23.78 -1.16 -6.63
CA MET A 1 23.38 -1.60 -5.28
C MET A 1 22.21 -0.73 -4.86
N ALA A 2 21.14 -1.29 -4.32
CA ALA A 2 20.10 -0.50 -3.63
C ALA A 2 20.79 0.41 -2.60
N GLY A 3 20.34 1.66 -2.45
CA GLY A 3 21.03 2.71 -1.71
C GLY A 3 21.57 2.23 -0.36
N GLU A 4 22.88 2.34 -0.17
CA GLU A 4 23.58 1.85 1.01
C GLU A 4 23.03 2.55 2.26
N VAL A 5 22.48 1.77 3.20
CA VAL A 5 22.05 2.26 4.51
C VAL A 5 23.27 2.29 5.42
N ARG A 6 23.76 3.49 5.73
CA ARG A 6 24.83 3.69 6.71
C ARG A 6 24.30 3.48 8.12
N ARG A 7 25.04 2.72 8.92
CA ARG A 7 24.75 2.48 10.34
C ARG A 7 25.71 3.32 11.18
N LEU A 8 25.19 4.28 11.93
CA LEU A 8 25.98 5.18 12.76
C LEU A 8 25.79 4.82 14.24
N PRO A 9 26.80 4.22 14.89
CA PRO A 9 26.66 3.67 16.25
C PRO A 9 26.57 4.75 17.32
N PHE A 10 25.81 4.47 18.39
CA PHE A 10 25.83 5.22 19.64
C PHE A 10 25.45 4.31 20.82
N GLU A 11 25.94 4.64 22.02
CA GLU A 11 25.67 3.86 23.24
C GLU A 11 24.46 4.41 24.01
N VAL A 12 23.60 3.52 24.48
CA VAL A 12 22.50 3.82 25.41
C VAL A 12 22.80 3.18 26.75
N GLY A 13 22.88 4.00 27.81
CA GLY A 13 23.15 3.52 29.17
C GLY A 13 21.93 2.94 29.89
N THR A 14 22.15 2.38 31.08
CA THR A 14 21.06 1.98 31.97
C THR A 14 20.29 3.20 32.49
N GLY A 15 18.98 3.03 32.71
CA GLY A 15 18.12 4.10 33.24
C GLY A 15 17.75 5.21 32.24
N VAL A 16 18.08 5.03 30.94
CA VAL A 16 17.59 5.92 29.88
C VAL A 16 16.11 5.66 29.65
N ALA A 17 15.30 6.70 29.80
CA ALA A 17 13.85 6.68 29.58
C ALA A 17 13.44 7.10 28.17
N ALA A 18 14.31 7.83 27.45
CA ALA A 18 14.09 8.16 26.04
C ALA A 18 15.39 8.41 25.28
N VAL A 19 15.34 8.07 23.98
CA VAL A 19 16.36 8.39 22.98
C VAL A 19 15.75 9.33 21.96
N ARG A 20 16.37 10.49 21.75
CA ARG A 20 16.01 11.45 20.70
C ARG A 20 17.18 11.62 19.73
N VAL A 21 16.87 11.59 18.44
CA VAL A 21 17.85 11.82 17.38
C VAL A 21 17.39 12.97 16.52
N GLU A 22 18.30 13.88 16.19
CA GLU A 22 18.08 15.04 15.34
C GLU A 22 19.09 15.02 14.20
N LEU A 23 18.58 15.12 12.97
CA LEU A 23 19.29 15.17 11.71
C LEU A 23 19.13 16.57 11.12
N ALA A 24 20.24 17.28 10.94
CA ALA A 24 20.26 18.58 10.26
C ALA A 24 21.14 18.49 9.01
N TYR A 25 20.62 18.95 7.89
CA TYR A 25 21.36 19.11 6.63
C TYR A 25 20.65 20.15 5.75
N ASP A 26 21.38 20.70 4.78
CA ASP A 26 20.80 21.61 3.79
C ASP A 26 19.88 20.85 2.84
N ARG A 27 18.57 21.05 2.97
CA ARG A 27 17.54 20.42 2.12
C ARG A 27 17.46 21.03 0.72
N ASP A 28 17.99 22.24 0.55
CA ASP A 28 18.05 22.92 -0.74
C ASP A 28 19.29 22.50 -1.56
N SER A 29 20.22 21.76 -0.95
CA SER A 29 21.41 21.20 -1.62
C SER A 29 21.08 20.20 -2.74
N GLY A 30 19.82 19.77 -2.86
CA GLY A 30 19.39 18.68 -3.74
C GLY A 30 19.64 17.28 -3.16
N GLY A 31 20.12 17.20 -1.92
CA GLY A 31 20.28 15.95 -1.18
C GLY A 31 19.00 15.48 -0.51
N VAL A 32 18.81 14.15 -0.45
CA VAL A 32 17.75 13.53 0.34
C VAL A 32 18.37 12.45 1.21
N LEU A 33 18.27 12.64 2.53
CA LEU A 33 18.73 11.70 3.55
C LEU A 33 17.51 11.11 4.26
N ASP A 34 17.45 9.80 4.33
CA ASP A 34 16.44 9.12 5.12
C ASP A 34 16.92 8.84 6.53
N LEU A 35 15.98 8.79 7.47
CA LEU A 35 16.24 8.56 8.88
C LEU A 35 15.53 7.30 9.38
N GLY A 36 16.26 6.47 10.11
CA GLY A 36 15.73 5.31 10.82
C GLY A 36 16.56 4.94 12.04
N CYS A 37 16.16 3.89 12.75
CA CYS A 37 16.77 3.49 14.01
C CYS A 37 16.79 1.98 14.21
N TRP A 38 17.90 1.48 14.75
CA TRP A 38 18.09 0.11 15.16
C TRP A 38 18.64 0.05 16.59
N GLY A 39 17.97 -0.69 17.46
CA GLY A 39 18.42 -0.95 18.83
C GLY A 39 18.95 -2.38 19.01
N PRO A 40 19.37 -2.75 20.22
CA PRO A 40 19.83 -4.10 20.56
C PRO A 40 18.80 -5.19 20.21
N GLY A 41 17.52 -4.94 20.51
CA GLY A 41 16.41 -5.83 20.19
C GLY A 41 15.95 -5.82 18.72
N GLY A 42 16.55 -4.99 17.87
CA GLY A 42 16.26 -4.95 16.43
C GLY A 42 15.72 -3.60 15.93
N PHE A 43 14.84 -3.66 14.93
CA PHE A 43 14.25 -2.49 14.29
C PHE A 43 13.49 -1.60 15.30
N ARG A 44 13.75 -0.30 15.28
CA ARG A 44 13.05 0.69 16.12
C ARG A 44 12.24 1.71 15.34
N GLY A 45 12.42 1.80 14.02
CA GLY A 45 11.64 2.71 13.20
C GLY A 45 12.34 3.19 11.95
N TRP A 46 11.53 3.75 11.06
CA TRP A 46 11.93 4.35 9.81
C TRP A 46 10.94 5.46 9.46
N SER A 47 11.44 6.59 8.97
CA SER A 47 10.61 7.70 8.50
C SER A 47 10.96 8.17 7.10
N GLY A 48 11.92 7.52 6.42
CA GLY A 48 12.46 8.05 5.18
C GLY A 48 12.97 9.49 5.38
N GLY A 49 12.85 10.31 4.35
CA GLY A 49 13.15 11.74 4.38
C GLY A 49 12.05 12.60 5.02
N ALA A 50 10.96 12.00 5.51
CA ALA A 50 9.81 12.74 6.03
C ALA A 50 10.11 13.48 7.35
N ARG A 51 11.15 13.07 8.08
CA ARG A 51 11.46 13.61 9.41
C ARG A 51 12.93 14.01 9.56
N GLU A 52 13.13 15.09 10.31
CA GLU A 52 14.45 15.55 10.75
C GLU A 52 14.76 15.10 12.18
N SER A 53 13.78 14.56 12.90
CA SER A 53 14.01 14.02 14.24
C SER A 53 13.02 12.93 14.59
N PHE A 54 13.42 12.10 15.55
CA PHE A 54 12.53 11.15 16.19
C PHE A 54 12.85 11.04 17.67
N THR A 55 11.90 10.51 18.42
CA THR A 55 12.05 10.14 19.82
C THR A 55 11.45 8.76 20.03
N VAL A 56 12.14 7.94 20.80
CA VAL A 56 11.70 6.61 21.23
C VAL A 56 11.69 6.59 22.75
N ALA A 57 10.51 6.32 23.33
CA ALA A 57 10.28 6.09 24.75
C ALA A 57 9.36 4.87 24.91
N ALA A 58 9.08 4.46 26.15
CA ALA A 58 8.38 3.20 26.40
C ALA A 58 6.93 3.16 25.90
N ASP A 59 6.19 4.23 26.16
CA ASP A 59 4.76 4.37 25.92
C ASP A 59 4.47 5.25 24.69
N TRP A 60 5.50 5.87 24.13
CA TRP A 60 5.36 6.73 22.97
C TRP A 60 6.64 6.77 22.13
N ALA A 61 6.45 6.84 20.82
CA ALA A 61 7.50 7.18 19.88
C ALA A 61 6.95 8.12 18.81
N THR A 62 7.84 8.86 18.16
CA THR A 62 7.48 9.64 16.97
C THR A 62 6.87 8.71 15.91
N PRO A 63 5.76 9.08 15.23
CA PRO A 63 5.18 8.23 14.19
C PRO A 63 6.21 7.82 13.13
N GLY A 64 6.19 6.55 12.74
CA GLY A 64 7.27 5.88 11.98
C GLY A 64 8.20 5.03 12.85
N TYR A 65 8.18 5.25 14.17
CA TYR A 65 9.01 4.54 15.14
C TYR A 65 8.17 3.75 16.14
N LEU A 66 8.73 2.63 16.61
CA LEU A 66 8.08 1.74 17.56
C LEU A 66 8.35 2.21 19.00
N PRO A 67 7.31 2.39 19.83
CA PRO A 67 7.48 2.62 21.26
C PRO A 67 8.05 1.36 21.94
N GLY A 68 8.72 1.56 23.07
CA GLY A 68 9.31 0.50 23.88
C GLY A 68 10.50 1.04 24.67
N GLU A 69 10.72 0.50 25.88
CA GLU A 69 11.79 0.95 26.78
C GLU A 69 13.14 0.97 26.04
N PRO A 70 13.90 2.08 26.09
CA PRO A 70 15.25 2.10 25.54
C PRO A 70 16.15 1.06 26.20
N GLU A 71 16.48 0.02 25.45
CA GLU A 71 17.37 -1.05 25.86
C GLU A 71 18.81 -0.53 26.01
N PRO A 72 19.52 -0.83 27.12
CA PRO A 72 20.94 -0.53 27.23
C PRO A 72 21.76 -1.26 26.17
N GLY A 73 22.80 -0.61 25.65
CA GLY A 73 23.75 -1.18 24.70
C GLY A 73 23.91 -0.37 23.42
N LEU A 74 24.40 -1.03 22.38
CA LEU A 74 24.75 -0.41 21.11
C LEU A 74 23.52 -0.22 20.21
N TRP A 75 23.21 1.03 19.93
CA TRP A 75 22.19 1.45 18.97
C TRP A 75 22.82 1.99 17.70
N HIS A 76 22.04 2.08 16.64
CA HIS A 76 22.44 2.69 15.38
C HIS A 76 21.38 3.64 14.86
N VAL A 77 21.81 4.84 14.46
CA VAL A 77 21.04 5.66 13.51
C VAL A 77 21.25 5.05 12.12
N LEU A 78 20.16 4.81 11.42
CA LEU A 78 20.18 4.34 10.03
C LEU A 78 20.01 5.56 9.12
N LEU A 79 20.98 5.80 8.24
CA LEU A 79 20.90 6.84 7.22
C LEU A 79 20.97 6.23 5.82
N ARG A 80 19.92 6.37 5.00
CA ARG A 80 20.01 6.05 3.56
C ARG A 80 20.26 7.32 2.77
N LEU A 81 21.20 7.22 1.85
CA LEU A 81 21.60 8.28 0.94
C LEU A 81 20.72 8.23 -0.32
N HIS A 82 19.44 8.59 -0.19
CA HIS A 82 18.47 8.46 -1.29
C HIS A 82 18.83 9.32 -2.50
N ARG A 83 19.29 10.56 -2.27
CA ARG A 83 19.85 11.41 -3.33
C ARG A 83 21.06 12.15 -2.80
N VAL A 84 22.17 12.07 -3.53
CA VAL A 84 23.41 12.76 -3.18
C VAL A 84 23.87 13.56 -4.40
N PRO A 85 23.91 14.90 -4.32
CA PRO A 85 24.44 15.71 -5.40
C PRO A 85 25.97 15.52 -5.50
N PRO A 86 26.61 15.88 -6.62
CA PRO A 86 28.04 15.61 -6.85
C PRO A 86 28.99 16.14 -5.76
N GLN A 87 28.64 17.28 -5.16
CA GLN A 87 29.39 17.91 -4.07
C GLN A 87 29.21 17.22 -2.70
N GLY A 88 28.36 16.19 -2.61
CA GLY A 88 27.98 15.54 -1.36
C GLY A 88 26.92 16.31 -0.56
N VAL A 89 26.51 15.73 0.57
CA VAL A 89 25.59 16.36 1.54
C VAL A 89 26.29 16.40 2.88
N ALA A 90 26.59 17.60 3.39
CA ALA A 90 27.02 17.77 4.77
C ALA A 90 25.81 17.62 5.70
N TYR A 91 25.92 16.79 6.73
CA TYR A 91 24.87 16.59 7.72
C TYR A 91 25.46 16.56 9.13
N THR A 92 24.63 16.92 10.11
CA THR A 92 24.90 16.76 11.53
C THR A 92 23.85 15.84 12.14
N LEU A 93 24.31 14.88 12.94
CA LEU A 93 23.46 14.08 13.79
C LEU A 93 23.73 14.41 15.25
N ARG A 94 22.66 14.68 16.00
CA ARG A 94 22.70 14.85 17.45
C ARG A 94 21.85 13.76 18.08
N VAL A 95 22.45 12.98 18.97
CA VAL A 95 21.77 12.00 19.81
C VAL A 95 21.66 12.57 21.23
N VAL A 96 20.45 12.52 21.79
CA VAL A 96 20.16 12.96 23.17
C VAL A 96 19.48 11.81 23.89
N THR A 97 20.08 11.37 24.99
CA THR A 97 19.48 10.40 25.92
C THR A 97 19.07 11.11 27.20
N THR A 98 17.98 10.67 27.82
CA THR A 98 17.48 11.26 29.07
C THR A 98 16.88 10.19 29.96
N GLY A 99 17.06 10.32 31.28
CA GLY A 99 16.39 9.50 32.29
C GLY A 99 14.95 9.95 32.58
N ARG A 100 14.48 11.02 31.94
CA ARG A 100 13.11 11.53 32.10
C ARG A 100 12.25 11.16 30.90
N ARG A 101 11.07 10.58 31.16
CA ARG A 101 10.08 10.31 30.10
C ARG A 101 9.61 11.62 29.46
N PRO A 102 9.63 11.72 28.13
CA PRO A 102 9.09 12.88 27.42
C PRO A 102 7.57 12.89 27.55
N VAL A 103 6.98 14.08 27.55
CA VAL A 103 5.53 14.22 27.38
C VAL A 103 5.26 14.11 25.88
N PRO A 104 4.43 13.15 25.42
CA PRO A 104 4.04 13.08 24.02
C PRO A 104 3.43 14.40 23.54
N PRO A 105 3.65 14.80 22.28
CA PRO A 105 2.96 15.95 21.69
C PRO A 105 1.45 15.78 21.84
N ALA A 106 0.75 16.88 22.15
CA ALA A 106 -0.71 16.87 22.18
C ALA A 106 -1.25 16.45 20.81
N GLN A 107 -2.09 15.42 20.80
CA GLN A 107 -2.77 14.98 19.59
C GLN A 107 -4.05 15.80 19.41
N ALA A 108 -4.33 16.20 18.16
CA ALA A 108 -5.62 16.77 17.82
C ALA A 108 -6.73 15.77 18.14
N ALA A 109 -7.92 16.28 18.48
CA ALA A 109 -9.07 15.42 18.68
C ALA A 109 -9.37 14.64 17.38
N PRO A 110 -9.55 13.32 17.43
CA PRO A 110 -9.86 12.53 16.24
C PRO A 110 -11.20 13.00 15.64
N PRO A 111 -11.34 13.01 14.30
CA PRO A 111 -12.54 13.49 13.66
C PRO A 111 -13.77 12.69 14.09
N VAL A 112 -14.93 13.33 14.01
CA VAL A 112 -16.23 12.67 14.21
C VAL A 112 -16.41 11.61 13.12
N PRO A 113 -16.82 10.36 13.47
CA PRO A 113 -17.12 9.35 12.46
C PRO A 113 -18.15 9.85 11.44
N PRO A 114 -17.80 9.91 10.15
CA PRO A 114 -18.73 10.36 9.13
C PRO A 114 -19.68 9.23 8.71
N GLU A 115 -20.77 9.59 8.04
CA GLU A 115 -21.63 8.62 7.39
C GLU A 115 -21.04 8.14 6.06
N ARG A 116 -21.14 6.85 5.83
CA ARG A 116 -20.77 6.23 4.56
C ARG A 116 -21.83 6.57 3.50
N PRO A 117 -21.45 7.07 2.31
CA PRO A 117 -22.43 7.35 1.26
C PRO A 117 -23.16 6.07 0.83
N PRO A 118 -24.45 6.16 0.47
CA PRO A 118 -25.20 5.01 -0.02
C PRO A 118 -24.60 4.52 -1.35
N ARG A 119 -24.65 3.20 -1.56
CA ARG A 119 -24.15 2.54 -2.76
C ARG A 119 -25.22 1.65 -3.37
N THR A 120 -25.25 1.58 -4.70
CA THR A 120 -26.08 0.62 -5.45
C THR A 120 -25.77 -0.81 -4.99
N PRO A 121 -26.78 -1.60 -4.56
CA PRO A 121 -26.56 -2.98 -4.15
C PRO A 121 -25.94 -3.83 -5.27
N LEU A 122 -24.89 -4.55 -4.93
CA LEU A 122 -24.24 -5.53 -5.80
C LEU A 122 -24.75 -6.94 -5.49
N PRO A 123 -24.82 -7.84 -6.48
CA PRO A 123 -25.24 -9.21 -6.23
C PRO A 123 -24.29 -9.92 -5.27
N ALA A 124 -24.86 -10.71 -4.37
CA ALA A 124 -24.11 -11.67 -3.57
C ALA A 124 -23.69 -12.86 -4.45
N VAL A 125 -22.54 -13.45 -4.15
CA VAL A 125 -21.99 -14.61 -4.88
C VAL A 125 -21.58 -15.65 -3.84
N ASP A 126 -22.25 -16.80 -3.82
CA ASP A 126 -21.96 -17.90 -2.90
C ASP A 126 -21.86 -17.50 -1.41
N GLY A 127 -22.77 -16.61 -0.97
CA GLY A 127 -22.79 -16.07 0.39
C GLY A 127 -21.70 -15.02 0.69
N MET A 128 -20.99 -14.55 -0.34
CA MET A 128 -20.00 -13.48 -0.27
C MET A 128 -20.55 -12.18 -0.87
N ARG A 129 -19.92 -11.05 -0.52
CA ARG A 129 -20.24 -9.72 -1.05
C ARG A 129 -19.00 -9.00 -1.56
N TRP A 130 -19.20 -8.17 -2.57
CA TRP A 130 -18.16 -7.28 -3.09
C TRP A 130 -17.94 -6.10 -2.13
N LEU A 131 -16.71 -5.96 -1.65
CA LEU A 131 -16.26 -4.88 -0.79
C LEU A 131 -15.41 -3.91 -1.60
N ALA A 132 -15.70 -2.61 -1.53
CA ALA A 132 -14.88 -1.57 -2.15
C ALA A 132 -13.74 -1.19 -1.23
N GLY A 133 -12.55 -0.99 -1.76
CA GLY A 133 -11.44 -0.51 -0.99
C GLY A 133 -10.32 0.05 -1.85
N ASP A 134 -9.23 0.33 -1.16
CA ASP A 134 -8.02 0.89 -1.72
C ASP A 134 -6.83 0.21 -1.01
N PHE A 135 -5.86 -0.22 -1.82
CA PHE A 135 -4.72 -1.01 -1.36
C PHE A 135 -3.43 -0.21 -1.17
N HIS A 136 -3.47 1.13 -1.27
CA HIS A 136 -2.26 1.93 -1.19
C HIS A 136 -2.55 3.33 -0.63
N ALA A 137 -2.20 3.56 0.63
CA ALA A 137 -2.33 4.86 1.29
C ALA A 137 -1.37 5.01 2.46
N HIS A 138 -0.93 6.25 2.70
CA HIS A 138 0.09 6.61 3.68
C HIS A 138 -0.47 7.52 4.76
N THR A 139 0.15 7.45 5.94
CA THR A 139 -0.22 8.27 7.10
C THR A 139 0.98 9.08 7.58
N VAL A 140 0.83 9.78 8.70
CA VAL A 140 1.94 10.44 9.39
C VAL A 140 3.03 9.46 9.86
N HIS A 141 2.84 8.15 9.76
CA HIS A 141 3.87 7.18 10.12
C HIS A 141 4.98 7.06 9.06
N SER A 142 4.72 7.47 7.81
CA SER A 142 5.76 7.79 6.83
C SER A 142 5.68 9.26 6.40
N ASP A 143 5.19 9.53 5.21
CA ASP A 143 5.21 10.79 4.48
C ASP A 143 3.79 11.26 4.08
N GLY A 144 2.78 10.57 4.59
CA GLY A 144 1.40 11.02 4.58
C GLY A 144 1.16 12.17 5.57
N ALA A 145 0.10 12.94 5.31
CA ALA A 145 -0.27 14.10 6.10
C ALA A 145 -1.38 13.82 7.12
N LEU A 146 -2.11 12.71 6.94
CA LEU A 146 -3.25 12.35 7.80
C LEU A 146 -2.84 11.31 8.83
N THR A 147 -3.37 11.45 10.05
CA THR A 147 -3.37 10.37 11.04
C THR A 147 -4.18 9.17 10.54
N VAL A 148 -4.01 8.00 11.16
CA VAL A 148 -4.82 6.80 10.85
C VAL A 148 -6.33 7.11 10.99
N SER A 149 -6.71 7.90 11.98
CA SER A 149 -8.12 8.30 12.22
C SER A 149 -8.66 9.24 11.14
N GLU A 150 -7.88 10.24 10.72
CA GLU A 150 -8.29 11.16 9.64
C GLU A 150 -8.37 10.44 8.30
N LEU A 151 -7.42 9.55 8.02
CA LEU A 151 -7.43 8.73 6.81
C LEU A 151 -8.62 7.78 6.79
N ALA A 152 -8.94 7.13 7.91
CA ALA A 152 -10.12 6.27 8.04
C ALA A 152 -11.43 7.05 7.83
N ALA A 153 -11.57 8.23 8.45
CA ALA A 153 -12.72 9.10 8.24
C ALA A 153 -12.85 9.50 6.76
N LEU A 154 -11.74 9.91 6.12
CA LEU A 154 -11.73 10.22 4.69
C LEU A 154 -12.21 9.03 3.87
N ALA A 155 -11.64 7.83 4.06
CA ALA A 155 -12.03 6.63 3.34
C ALA A 155 -13.53 6.28 3.50
N VAL A 156 -14.11 6.49 4.67
CA VAL A 156 -15.56 6.31 4.89
C VAL A 156 -16.38 7.29 4.07
N THR A 157 -16.00 8.58 4.01
CA THR A 157 -16.69 9.56 3.14
C THR A 157 -16.58 9.22 1.66
N ARG A 158 -15.58 8.42 1.27
CA ARG A 158 -15.39 7.89 -0.09
C ARG A 158 -16.17 6.60 -0.35
N GLY A 159 -16.86 6.04 0.65
CA GLY A 159 -17.66 4.82 0.51
C GLY A 159 -16.86 3.52 0.59
N LEU A 160 -15.61 3.55 1.09
CA LEU A 160 -14.73 2.38 1.12
C LEU A 160 -15.03 1.46 2.31
N ASP A 161 -15.25 0.17 2.04
CA ASP A 161 -15.47 -0.88 3.03
C ASP A 161 -14.17 -1.27 3.75
N PHE A 162 -13.04 -1.15 3.05
CA PHE A 162 -11.71 -1.35 3.62
C PHE A 162 -10.67 -0.39 3.02
N LEU A 163 -9.56 -0.21 3.72
CA LEU A 163 -8.38 0.54 3.27
C LEU A 163 -7.13 -0.17 3.78
N ALA A 164 -6.17 -0.47 2.90
CA ALA A 164 -4.83 -0.86 3.35
C ALA A 164 -4.02 0.37 3.70
N VAL A 165 -3.40 0.35 4.88
CA VAL A 165 -2.52 1.43 5.35
C VAL A 165 -1.08 0.93 5.22
N THR A 166 -0.31 1.53 4.32
CA THR A 166 0.93 0.96 3.77
C THR A 166 2.12 1.90 3.92
N ASP A 167 2.27 2.52 5.10
CA ASP A 167 3.39 3.44 5.35
C ASP A 167 4.76 2.82 4.99
N HIS A 168 5.65 3.67 4.45
CA HIS A 168 6.95 3.25 3.94
C HIS A 168 7.87 2.64 5.00
N ASN A 169 8.28 1.38 4.78
CA ASN A 169 9.32 0.68 5.54
C ASN A 169 9.12 0.67 7.07
N THR A 170 7.89 0.83 7.54
CA THR A 170 7.53 0.81 8.96
C THR A 170 6.21 0.08 9.17
N VAL A 171 5.99 -0.39 10.40
CA VAL A 171 4.74 -1.01 10.85
C VAL A 171 4.19 -0.32 12.11
N SER A 172 4.72 0.86 12.43
CA SER A 172 4.38 1.57 13.68
C SER A 172 2.91 1.97 13.80
N HIS A 173 2.20 2.11 12.67
CA HIS A 173 0.77 2.39 12.62
C HIS A 173 -0.11 1.17 12.93
N HIS A 174 0.42 -0.05 12.87
CA HIS A 174 -0.37 -1.29 12.97
C HIS A 174 -1.15 -1.38 14.28
N ALA A 175 -0.57 -0.89 15.38
CA ALA A 175 -1.20 -0.91 16.71
C ALA A 175 -2.50 -0.09 16.78
N GLU A 176 -2.69 0.89 15.89
CA GLU A 176 -3.86 1.77 15.89
C GLU A 176 -5.04 1.21 15.08
N LEU A 177 -4.75 0.35 14.10
CA LEU A 177 -5.67 0.00 13.02
C LEU A 177 -6.98 -0.63 13.50
N ALA A 178 -6.91 -1.54 14.46
CA ALA A 178 -8.10 -2.24 14.97
C ALA A 178 -9.07 -1.29 15.70
N ALA A 179 -8.54 -0.45 16.60
CA ALA A 179 -9.33 0.50 17.37
C ALA A 179 -9.92 1.60 16.47
N VAL A 180 -9.11 2.13 15.54
CA VAL A 180 -9.56 3.14 14.58
C VAL A 180 -10.60 2.56 13.62
N GLY A 181 -10.35 1.38 13.04
CA GLY A 181 -11.30 0.73 12.13
C GLY A 181 -12.66 0.48 12.79
N ALA A 182 -12.67 0.01 14.03
CA ALA A 182 -13.89 -0.17 14.81
C ALA A 182 -14.63 1.16 15.05
N ARG A 183 -13.91 2.23 15.38
CA ARG A 183 -14.48 3.57 15.62
C ARG A 183 -15.17 4.14 14.38
N TYR A 184 -14.58 3.96 13.20
CA TYR A 184 -15.07 4.57 11.95
C TYR A 184 -15.93 3.63 11.11
N GLY A 185 -16.10 2.36 11.50
CA GLY A 185 -16.89 1.39 10.74
C GLY A 185 -16.26 1.06 9.37
N ILE A 186 -14.94 0.96 9.33
CA ILE A 186 -14.15 0.59 8.15
C ILE A 186 -13.08 -0.42 8.53
N THR A 187 -12.77 -1.34 7.62
CA THR A 187 -11.69 -2.30 7.84
C THR A 187 -10.36 -1.71 7.42
N LEU A 188 -9.49 -1.45 8.38
CA LEU A 188 -8.11 -1.06 8.11
C LEU A 188 -7.25 -2.32 8.00
N VAL A 189 -6.74 -2.59 6.80
CA VAL A 189 -5.87 -3.72 6.52
C VAL A 189 -4.43 -3.31 6.88
N PRO A 190 -3.76 -4.02 7.81
CA PRO A 190 -2.35 -3.76 8.07
C PRO A 190 -1.53 -3.96 6.82
N GLY A 191 -0.60 -3.04 6.56
CA GLY A 191 0.36 -3.22 5.49
C GLY A 191 1.63 -2.42 5.70
N GLN A 192 2.60 -2.69 4.84
CA GLN A 192 3.87 -1.98 4.76
C GLN A 192 4.21 -1.84 3.29
N GLU A 193 4.53 -0.63 2.83
CA GLU A 193 5.21 -0.46 1.55
C GLU A 193 6.70 -0.66 1.76
N VAL A 194 7.24 -1.75 1.21
CA VAL A 194 8.67 -2.01 1.13
C VAL A 194 9.23 -1.15 -0.01
N THR A 195 10.00 -0.13 0.35
CA THR A 195 10.42 0.94 -0.56
C THR A 195 11.94 0.94 -0.75
N THR A 196 12.38 0.64 -1.96
CA THR A 196 13.78 0.65 -2.39
C THR A 196 13.96 1.53 -3.63
N ASP A 197 15.20 1.93 -3.93
CA ASP A 197 15.49 2.68 -5.17
C ASP A 197 15.27 1.84 -6.44
N LEU A 198 15.07 0.53 -6.30
CA LEU A 198 14.90 -0.42 -7.39
C LEU A 198 13.47 -0.95 -7.49
N GLY A 199 12.51 -0.36 -6.79
CA GLY A 199 11.12 -0.77 -6.86
C GLY A 199 10.47 -0.85 -5.49
N HIS A 200 9.14 -0.82 -5.52
CA HIS A 200 8.30 -0.84 -4.35
C HIS A 200 7.39 -2.07 -4.35
N ALA A 201 7.04 -2.56 -3.17
CA ALA A 201 6.06 -3.61 -3.00
C ALA A 201 5.24 -3.41 -1.73
N ASN A 202 3.92 -3.57 -1.82
CA ASN A 202 3.07 -3.66 -0.66
C ASN A 202 3.04 -5.07 -0.10
N VAL A 203 3.14 -5.13 1.23
CA VAL A 203 2.91 -6.33 2.02
C VAL A 203 1.61 -6.11 2.78
N PHE A 204 0.61 -6.97 2.55
CA PHE A 204 -0.69 -6.90 3.20
C PHE A 204 -0.84 -7.98 4.27
N GLY A 205 -1.37 -7.59 5.42
CA GLY A 205 -1.53 -8.41 6.62
C GLY A 205 -0.52 -8.07 7.72
N ASP A 206 -0.84 -8.50 8.94
CA ASP A 206 0.06 -8.40 10.09
C ASP A 206 1.18 -9.46 9.98
N THR A 207 2.15 -9.16 9.13
CA THR A 207 3.28 -10.05 8.81
C THR A 207 4.55 -9.72 9.60
N GLY A 208 4.44 -8.80 10.57
CA GLY A 208 5.59 -8.12 11.17
C GLY A 208 6.30 -7.21 10.16
N TRP A 209 7.40 -6.59 10.60
CA TRP A 209 8.20 -5.73 9.74
C TRP A 209 8.98 -6.56 8.71
N VAL A 210 8.88 -6.19 7.43
CA VAL A 210 9.70 -6.75 6.36
C VAL A 210 10.91 -5.84 6.16
N ASP A 211 12.10 -6.40 6.32
CA ASP A 211 13.34 -5.64 6.18
C ASP A 211 13.64 -5.35 4.70
N PHE A 212 13.41 -4.10 4.29
CA PHE A 212 13.63 -3.63 2.92
C PHE A 212 15.10 -3.68 2.47
N ARG A 213 16.03 -3.88 3.41
CA ARG A 213 17.47 -4.00 3.16
C ARG A 213 17.86 -5.42 2.77
N GLU A 214 17.06 -6.40 3.17
CA GLU A 214 17.26 -7.79 2.79
C GLU A 214 16.85 -8.01 1.31
N PRO A 215 17.47 -8.98 0.62
CA PRO A 215 17.11 -9.30 -0.76
C PRO A 215 15.61 -9.61 -0.93
N ALA A 216 15.02 -9.15 -2.04
CA ALA A 216 13.58 -9.22 -2.29
C ALA A 216 13.02 -10.67 -2.32
N ASP A 217 13.86 -11.65 -2.63
CA ASP A 217 13.50 -13.07 -2.63
C ASP A 217 13.28 -13.64 -1.21
N THR A 218 13.74 -12.94 -0.16
CA THR A 218 13.54 -13.34 1.24
C THR A 218 12.17 -12.94 1.79
N TRP A 219 11.56 -11.89 1.23
CA TRP A 219 10.32 -11.30 1.76
C TRP A 219 9.14 -12.27 1.69
N GLY A 220 8.97 -12.95 0.55
CA GLY A 220 7.82 -13.82 0.29
C GLY A 220 7.63 -14.90 1.36
N ALA A 221 8.71 -15.55 1.79
CA ALA A 221 8.63 -16.62 2.78
C ALA A 221 8.14 -16.14 4.16
N GLN A 222 8.54 -14.93 4.59
CA GLN A 222 8.03 -14.33 5.82
C GLN A 222 6.53 -14.02 5.70
N ILE A 223 6.13 -13.44 4.58
CA ILE A 223 4.77 -12.99 4.31
C ILE A 223 3.81 -14.17 4.26
N GLU A 224 4.16 -15.22 3.51
CA GLU A 224 3.34 -16.43 3.34
C GLU A 224 3.14 -17.16 4.68
N ARG A 225 4.19 -17.31 5.50
CA ARG A 225 4.08 -17.97 6.82
C ARG A 225 3.09 -17.30 7.76
N ARG A 226 2.83 -16.00 7.58
CA ARG A 226 1.90 -15.21 8.39
C ARG A 226 0.58 -14.94 7.68
N GLY A 227 0.33 -15.60 6.55
CA GLY A 227 -0.92 -15.48 5.80
C GLY A 227 -1.11 -14.11 5.12
N GLY A 228 -0.01 -13.40 4.86
CA GLY A 228 -0.04 -12.13 4.14
C GLY A 228 -0.03 -12.30 2.62
N VAL A 229 -0.14 -11.16 1.93
CA VAL A 229 -0.08 -11.09 0.45
C VAL A 229 0.99 -10.07 0.05
N LEU A 230 1.88 -10.47 -0.86
CA LEU A 230 2.87 -9.58 -1.48
C LEU A 230 2.31 -9.06 -2.81
N SER A 231 2.36 -7.75 -3.03
CA SER A 231 2.02 -7.09 -4.28
C SER A 231 3.18 -6.22 -4.76
N VAL A 232 3.59 -6.36 -6.03
CA VAL A 232 4.52 -5.40 -6.64
C VAL A 232 3.75 -4.10 -6.93
N ASN A 233 4.27 -2.97 -6.47
CA ASN A 233 3.62 -1.68 -6.66
C ASN A 233 4.06 -1.07 -8.00
N HIS A 234 3.09 -0.46 -8.70
CA HIS A 234 3.28 0.36 -9.90
C HIS A 234 4.56 0.06 -10.71
N PRO A 235 4.68 -1.17 -11.27
CA PRO A 235 5.96 -1.69 -11.77
C PRO A 235 6.50 -0.94 -12.98
N VAL A 236 5.59 -0.26 -13.70
CA VAL A 236 5.89 0.64 -14.81
C VAL A 236 5.54 2.05 -14.35
N ALA A 237 6.52 2.75 -13.79
CA ALA A 237 6.40 4.10 -13.27
C ALA A 237 7.66 4.90 -13.59
N THR A 238 8.02 5.88 -12.78
CA THR A 238 9.25 6.66 -12.93
C THR A 238 10.44 5.90 -12.31
N ASP A 239 11.25 6.59 -11.51
CA ASP A 239 12.34 6.07 -10.69
C ASP A 239 11.95 4.92 -9.74
N CYS A 240 10.68 4.82 -9.34
CA CYS A 240 10.14 3.75 -8.50
C CYS A 240 9.73 2.47 -9.27
N SER A 241 10.00 2.38 -10.58
CA SER A 241 9.71 1.17 -11.37
C SER A 241 10.38 -0.07 -10.78
N TRP A 242 9.70 -1.21 -10.88
CA TRP A 242 10.22 -2.48 -10.38
C TRP A 242 11.42 -2.96 -11.22
N ARG A 243 12.58 -3.03 -10.59
CA ARG A 243 13.88 -3.45 -11.14
C ARG A 243 14.61 -4.45 -10.25
N LEU A 244 14.07 -4.78 -9.08
CA LEU A 244 14.61 -5.80 -8.19
C LEU A 244 14.57 -7.17 -8.89
N PRO A 245 15.69 -7.90 -8.92
CA PRO A 245 15.73 -9.21 -9.54
C PRO A 245 14.95 -10.23 -8.70
N LEU A 246 14.03 -10.96 -9.34
CA LEU A 246 13.33 -12.09 -8.74
C LEU A 246 13.33 -13.27 -9.71
N ALA A 247 13.67 -14.45 -9.19
CA ALA A 247 13.51 -15.70 -9.92
C ALA A 247 12.02 -15.88 -10.31
N PRO A 248 11.69 -16.44 -11.50
CA PRO A 248 10.31 -16.58 -11.95
C PRO A 248 9.35 -17.19 -10.93
N ARG A 249 9.81 -18.22 -10.19
CA ARG A 249 9.03 -18.90 -9.13
C ARG A 249 8.71 -18.03 -7.90
N LEU A 250 9.42 -16.91 -7.72
CA LEU A 250 9.27 -15.99 -6.58
C LEU A 250 8.56 -14.70 -6.96
N ARG A 251 8.20 -14.53 -8.23
CA ARG A 251 7.44 -13.38 -8.70
C ARG A 251 6.09 -13.33 -7.99
N ALA A 252 5.71 -12.18 -7.44
CA ALA A 252 4.42 -12.01 -6.77
C ALA A 252 3.26 -12.27 -7.75
N ARG A 253 2.16 -12.86 -7.29
CA ARG A 253 0.91 -12.97 -8.06
C ARG A 253 0.24 -11.62 -8.23
N HIS A 254 0.27 -10.82 -7.17
CA HIS A 254 -0.43 -9.55 -7.10
C HIS A 254 0.44 -8.42 -7.60
N VAL A 255 -0.16 -7.54 -8.39
CA VAL A 255 0.49 -6.35 -8.94
C VAL A 255 -0.49 -5.20 -8.86
N GLU A 256 -0.05 -4.08 -8.29
CA GLU A 256 -0.76 -2.81 -8.38
C GLU A 256 -0.60 -2.26 -9.80
N LEU A 257 -1.41 -2.83 -10.68
CA LEU A 257 -1.40 -2.49 -12.09
C LEU A 257 -2.08 -1.15 -12.34
N TRP A 258 -3.13 -0.87 -11.57
CA TRP A 258 -3.84 0.39 -11.63
C TRP A 258 -3.34 1.34 -10.56
N HIS A 259 -2.50 2.28 -10.97
CA HIS A 259 -1.88 3.26 -10.10
C HIS A 259 -2.00 4.67 -10.74
N PRO A 260 -2.03 5.77 -9.97
CA PRO A 260 -2.15 7.12 -10.52
C PRO A 260 -1.02 7.55 -11.48
N THR A 261 0.11 6.84 -11.51
CA THR A 261 1.16 7.05 -12.51
C THR A 261 0.75 6.54 -13.91
N TRP A 262 -0.25 5.66 -14.02
CA TRP A 262 -0.83 5.26 -15.30
C TRP A 262 -1.82 6.33 -15.81
N ARG A 263 -1.29 7.53 -16.06
CA ARG A 263 -2.07 8.76 -16.36
C ARG A 263 -2.92 8.64 -17.62
N ASP A 264 -2.46 7.88 -18.60
CA ASP A 264 -3.21 7.59 -19.82
C ASP A 264 -3.33 6.08 -19.99
N ARG A 265 -4.56 5.60 -19.76
CA ARG A 265 -4.90 4.17 -19.73
C ARG A 265 -5.01 3.55 -21.13
N ARG A 266 -4.71 4.31 -22.18
CA ARG A 266 -4.53 3.80 -23.55
C ARG A 266 -3.13 3.22 -23.75
N TYR A 267 -2.15 3.64 -22.93
CA TYR A 267 -0.83 3.02 -22.97
C TYR A 267 -0.89 1.61 -22.38
N GLY A 268 -0.70 0.60 -23.22
CA GLY A 268 -0.74 -0.81 -22.83
C GLY A 268 0.48 -1.32 -22.06
N ALA A 269 1.48 -0.48 -21.78
CA ALA A 269 2.75 -0.90 -21.17
C ALA A 269 2.58 -1.59 -19.80
N PRO A 270 1.73 -1.09 -18.86
CA PRO A 270 1.48 -1.81 -17.61
C PRO A 270 0.91 -3.22 -17.85
N LEU A 271 -0.11 -3.35 -18.71
CA LEU A 271 -0.71 -4.65 -19.05
C LEU A 271 0.32 -5.61 -19.67
N ALA A 272 1.12 -5.12 -20.62
CA ALA A 272 2.16 -5.92 -21.26
C ALA A 272 3.21 -6.40 -20.25
N TRP A 273 3.63 -5.51 -19.33
CA TRP A 273 4.54 -5.87 -18.25
C TRP A 273 3.95 -6.96 -17.34
N ALA A 274 2.69 -6.82 -16.93
CA ALA A 274 2.03 -7.78 -16.04
C ALA A 274 1.92 -9.17 -16.66
N LEU A 275 1.55 -9.26 -17.94
CA LEU A 275 1.47 -10.53 -18.68
C LEU A 275 2.86 -11.16 -18.89
N ALA A 276 3.91 -10.35 -19.11
CA ALA A 276 5.29 -10.83 -19.19
C ALA A 276 5.87 -11.22 -17.81
N TRP A 277 5.36 -10.62 -16.73
CA TRP A 277 5.73 -10.94 -15.36
C TRP A 277 5.29 -12.36 -15.00
N ARG A 278 4.02 -12.69 -15.26
CA ARG A 278 3.43 -14.01 -15.08
C ARG A 278 2.07 -14.13 -15.78
N PRO A 279 1.67 -15.34 -16.23
CA PRO A 279 0.40 -15.53 -16.92
C PRO A 279 -0.84 -15.48 -16.00
N ASP A 280 -0.68 -15.72 -14.69
CA ASP A 280 -1.76 -15.77 -13.68
C ASP A 280 -1.72 -14.55 -12.73
N VAL A 281 -1.39 -13.37 -13.28
CA VAL A 281 -1.27 -12.13 -12.52
C VAL A 281 -2.63 -11.65 -12.00
N ILE A 282 -2.67 -11.24 -10.73
CA ILE A 282 -3.83 -10.59 -10.12
C ILE A 282 -3.56 -9.10 -10.09
N ALA A 283 -4.27 -8.36 -10.93
CA ALA A 283 -4.30 -6.91 -10.92
C ALA A 283 -5.11 -6.38 -9.73
N ILE A 284 -4.50 -5.44 -9.01
CA ILE A 284 -5.15 -4.57 -8.04
C ILE A 284 -4.84 -3.09 -8.38
N GLY A 285 -5.46 -2.18 -7.65
CA GLY A 285 -5.12 -0.76 -7.68
C GLY A 285 -5.18 -0.11 -6.31
N GLY A 286 -4.47 1.00 -6.19
CA GLY A 286 -4.46 1.86 -5.02
C GLY A 286 -4.24 3.32 -5.39
N SER A 287 -4.67 4.23 -4.52
CA SER A 287 -4.56 5.67 -4.76
C SER A 287 -3.16 6.23 -4.51
N ASP A 288 -2.32 5.48 -3.78
CA ASP A 288 -1.03 5.96 -3.28
C ASP A 288 -1.22 7.31 -2.57
N PHE A 289 -2.27 7.39 -1.74
CA PHE A 289 -2.71 8.65 -1.15
C PHE A 289 -1.76 9.12 -0.05
N HIS A 290 -1.34 10.38 -0.12
CA HIS A 290 -0.48 11.00 0.90
C HIS A 290 -1.14 12.19 1.59
N ARG A 291 -1.88 13.03 0.87
CA ARG A 291 -2.46 14.25 1.42
C ARG A 291 -3.62 14.79 0.59
N PRO A 292 -4.61 15.45 1.21
CA PRO A 292 -5.64 16.18 0.48
C PRO A 292 -5.01 17.27 -0.41
N GLY A 293 -5.51 17.41 -1.64
CA GLY A 293 -5.01 18.41 -2.60
C GLY A 293 -3.61 18.16 -3.15
N GLY A 294 -2.99 17.02 -2.84
CA GLY A 294 -1.72 16.60 -3.45
C GLY A 294 -1.87 16.14 -4.89
N GLU A 295 -0.75 15.71 -5.50
CA GLU A 295 -0.73 15.16 -6.87
C GLU A 295 -1.48 13.83 -6.99
N ARG A 296 -1.58 13.10 -5.88
CA ARG A 296 -2.25 11.79 -5.80
C ARG A 296 -3.76 11.97 -5.57
N PRO A 297 -4.60 11.14 -6.22
CA PRO A 297 -6.04 11.20 -6.05
C PRO A 297 -6.44 10.76 -4.63
N PRO A 298 -7.67 11.10 -4.18
CA PRO A 298 -8.15 10.66 -2.88
C PRO A 298 -8.32 9.12 -2.83
N PRO A 299 -8.42 8.53 -1.63
CA PRO A 299 -8.65 7.10 -1.47
C PRO A 299 -9.85 6.61 -2.30
N GLY A 300 -9.67 5.43 -2.91
CA GLY A 300 -10.66 4.80 -3.78
C GLY A 300 -10.61 5.29 -5.22
N SER A 301 -9.50 5.86 -5.69
CA SER A 301 -9.36 6.32 -7.08
C SER A 301 -7.97 5.95 -7.61
N PRO A 302 -7.76 4.70 -8.09
CA PRO A 302 -8.76 3.68 -8.40
C PRO A 302 -9.38 2.98 -7.19
N THR A 303 -10.55 2.37 -7.37
CA THR A 303 -11.16 1.49 -6.36
C THR A 303 -10.87 0.04 -6.72
N THR A 304 -10.35 -0.74 -5.77
CA THR A 304 -10.29 -2.19 -5.86
C THR A 304 -11.45 -2.81 -5.11
N TRP A 305 -12.13 -3.73 -5.77
CA TRP A 305 -13.21 -4.54 -5.22
C TRP A 305 -12.69 -5.92 -4.85
N VAL A 306 -13.12 -6.45 -3.71
CA VAL A 306 -12.78 -7.80 -3.25
C VAL A 306 -14.04 -8.56 -2.87
N LEU A 307 -14.24 -9.75 -3.43
CA LEU A 307 -15.34 -10.63 -3.05
C LEU A 307 -14.96 -11.43 -1.79
N ALA A 308 -15.64 -11.14 -0.69
CA ALA A 308 -15.34 -11.66 0.64
C ALA A 308 -16.60 -12.04 1.43
N ARG A 309 -16.46 -12.99 2.37
CA ARG A 309 -17.56 -13.48 3.23
C ARG A 309 -18.08 -12.40 4.18
N ASP A 310 -17.17 -11.61 4.72
CA ASP A 310 -17.43 -10.49 5.61
C ASP A 310 -16.36 -9.42 5.41
N ASN A 311 -16.46 -8.31 6.14
CA ASN A 311 -15.52 -7.20 6.06
C ASN A 311 -14.30 -7.37 6.97
N SER A 312 -14.06 -8.50 7.62
CA SER A 312 -12.84 -8.66 8.43
C SER A 312 -11.56 -8.61 7.57
N VAL A 313 -10.43 -8.20 8.17
CA VAL A 313 -9.12 -8.23 7.51
C VAL A 313 -8.83 -9.61 6.92
N ARG A 314 -9.12 -10.68 7.67
CA ARG A 314 -8.94 -12.06 7.23
C ARG A 314 -9.73 -12.36 5.95
N SER A 315 -11.00 -11.98 5.90
CA SER A 315 -11.86 -12.22 4.73
C SER A 315 -11.44 -11.40 3.51
N VAL A 316 -11.01 -10.15 3.71
CA VAL A 316 -10.46 -9.31 2.64
C VAL A 316 -9.17 -9.93 2.08
N LEU A 317 -8.22 -10.33 2.93
CA LEU A 317 -6.98 -10.96 2.48
C LEU A 317 -7.22 -12.32 1.80
N ALA A 318 -8.18 -13.12 2.28
CA ALA A 318 -8.56 -14.37 1.63
C ALA A 318 -9.22 -14.15 0.25
N GLY A 319 -9.98 -13.06 0.08
CA GLY A 319 -10.51 -12.61 -1.22
C GLY A 319 -9.40 -12.20 -2.17
N LEU A 320 -8.49 -11.35 -1.68
CA LEU A 320 -7.33 -10.89 -2.40
C LEU A 320 -6.44 -12.05 -2.85
N ALA A 321 -6.01 -12.93 -1.93
CA ALA A 321 -5.12 -14.06 -2.22
C ALA A 321 -5.70 -15.03 -3.27
N ALA A 322 -7.01 -15.23 -3.24
CA ALA A 322 -7.73 -16.06 -4.20
C ALA A 322 -7.94 -15.37 -5.57
N GLY A 323 -7.54 -14.11 -5.73
CA GLY A 323 -7.73 -13.35 -6.95
C GLY A 323 -9.19 -13.01 -7.22
N ARG A 324 -10.05 -12.92 -6.20
CA ARG A 324 -11.44 -12.48 -6.39
C ARG A 324 -11.50 -10.96 -6.37
N THR A 325 -10.83 -10.34 -7.34
CA THR A 325 -10.63 -8.90 -7.41
C THR A 325 -11.21 -8.28 -8.67
N ALA A 326 -11.62 -7.03 -8.54
CA ALA A 326 -11.91 -6.16 -9.66
C ALA A 326 -11.35 -4.77 -9.40
N VAL A 327 -11.01 -4.01 -10.43
CA VAL A 327 -10.47 -2.66 -10.29
C VAL A 327 -11.16 -1.77 -11.30
N HIS A 328 -11.50 -0.54 -10.91
CA HIS A 328 -11.95 0.47 -11.86
C HIS A 328 -11.36 1.83 -11.54
N ALA A 329 -11.51 2.75 -12.49
CA ALA A 329 -10.97 4.11 -12.45
C ALA A 329 -11.34 4.97 -11.21
N GLY A 330 -12.32 4.53 -10.40
CA GLY A 330 -12.84 5.27 -9.25
C GLY A 330 -14.03 6.18 -9.61
N GLY A 331 -14.83 6.52 -8.61
CA GLY A 331 -16.01 7.38 -8.74
C GLY A 331 -17.34 6.62 -8.93
N PRO A 332 -18.48 7.21 -8.57
CA PRO A 332 -19.76 6.52 -8.45
C PRO A 332 -20.40 6.09 -9.79
N ARG A 333 -19.94 6.66 -10.91
CA ARG A 333 -20.45 6.37 -12.27
C ARG A 333 -19.41 5.73 -13.19
N ALA A 334 -18.25 5.34 -12.65
CA ALA A 334 -17.26 4.66 -13.45
C ALA A 334 -17.77 3.27 -13.85
N ALA A 335 -17.40 2.85 -15.06
CA ALA A 335 -17.66 1.50 -15.53
C ALA A 335 -17.02 0.49 -14.57
N LEU A 336 -17.75 -0.56 -14.24
CA LEU A 336 -17.32 -1.60 -13.31
C LEU A 336 -17.61 -2.97 -13.92
N LEU A 337 -16.67 -3.89 -13.74
CA LEU A 337 -16.77 -5.27 -14.18
C LEU A 337 -16.58 -6.17 -12.96
N LEU A 338 -17.52 -7.05 -12.66
CA LEU A 338 -17.47 -7.96 -11.51
C LEU A 338 -17.75 -9.40 -11.93
N ARG A 339 -17.01 -10.36 -11.38
CA ARG A 339 -17.34 -11.78 -11.53
C ARG A 339 -18.50 -12.19 -10.62
N THR A 340 -19.49 -12.86 -11.19
CA THR A 340 -20.66 -13.40 -10.48
C THR A 340 -20.85 -14.88 -10.85
N GLY A 341 -19.92 -15.72 -10.39
CA GLY A 341 -19.87 -17.13 -10.78
C GLY A 341 -19.32 -17.30 -12.20
N GLY A 342 -20.09 -17.96 -13.07
CA GLY A 342 -19.75 -18.18 -14.48
C GLY A 342 -20.05 -17.00 -15.42
N GLU A 343 -20.37 -15.84 -14.86
CA GLU A 343 -20.71 -14.62 -15.60
C GLU A 343 -19.89 -13.43 -15.11
N LEU A 344 -19.84 -12.40 -15.94
CA LEU A 344 -19.37 -11.06 -15.60
C LEU A 344 -20.55 -10.09 -15.63
N LEU A 345 -20.74 -9.37 -14.54
CA LEU A 345 -21.64 -8.25 -14.46
C LEU A 345 -20.88 -6.96 -14.84
N ALA A 346 -21.27 -6.34 -15.95
CA ALA A 346 -20.84 -5.01 -16.34
C ALA A 346 -21.86 -3.97 -15.86
N LEU A 347 -21.38 -2.89 -15.24
CA LEU A 347 -22.18 -1.77 -14.71
C LEU A 347 -21.64 -0.44 -15.23
N ASN A 348 -22.51 0.51 -15.56
CA ASN A 348 -22.18 1.80 -16.16
C ASN A 348 -21.28 1.65 -17.40
N ALA A 349 -21.57 0.64 -18.23
CA ALA A 349 -20.64 0.12 -19.22
C ALA A 349 -21.23 0.09 -20.64
N ALA A 350 -22.38 0.74 -20.88
CA ALA A 350 -22.97 0.77 -22.22
C ALA A 350 -22.01 1.42 -23.23
N GLY A 351 -21.83 0.79 -24.39
CA GLY A 351 -20.92 1.25 -25.44
C GLY A 351 -19.44 0.96 -25.18
N THR A 352 -19.11 0.24 -24.10
CA THR A 352 -17.75 -0.27 -23.86
C THR A 352 -17.54 -1.62 -24.54
N VAL A 353 -16.29 -2.05 -24.62
CA VAL A 353 -15.91 -3.36 -25.14
C VAL A 353 -15.34 -4.22 -24.02
N LEU A 354 -15.99 -5.33 -23.72
CA LEU A 354 -15.40 -6.41 -22.93
C LEU A 354 -14.32 -7.09 -23.77
N VAL A 355 -13.10 -7.11 -23.25
CA VAL A 355 -12.00 -7.92 -23.78
C VAL A 355 -11.67 -9.04 -22.81
N ARG A 356 -11.67 -10.26 -23.34
CA ARG A 356 -11.41 -11.50 -22.63
C ARG A 356 -9.91 -11.84 -22.61
N PRO A 357 -9.44 -12.70 -21.69
CA PRO A 357 -8.04 -13.12 -21.62
C PRO A 357 -7.51 -13.76 -22.91
N ASP A 358 -8.37 -14.44 -23.67
CA ASP A 358 -8.06 -15.06 -24.98
C ASP A 358 -8.01 -14.04 -26.15
N GLY A 359 -8.28 -12.76 -25.87
CA GLY A 359 -8.37 -11.70 -26.88
C GLY A 359 -9.75 -11.52 -27.51
N GLY A 360 -10.74 -12.35 -27.15
CA GLY A 360 -12.12 -12.22 -27.60
C GLY A 360 -12.72 -10.88 -27.18
N ARG A 361 -13.43 -10.22 -28.10
CA ARG A 361 -14.03 -8.88 -27.89
C ARG A 361 -15.55 -8.96 -28.03
N GLN A 362 -16.28 -8.33 -27.11
CA GLN A 362 -17.72 -8.22 -27.15
C GLN A 362 -18.16 -6.83 -26.69
N MET A 363 -19.05 -6.20 -27.44
CA MET A 363 -19.65 -4.93 -27.04
C MET A 363 -20.63 -5.13 -25.88
N VAL A 364 -20.58 -4.24 -24.90
CA VAL A 364 -21.57 -4.16 -23.81
C VAL A 364 -22.65 -3.18 -24.25
N ALA A 365 -23.87 -3.67 -24.41
CA ALA A 365 -25.00 -2.88 -24.90
C ALA A 365 -25.74 -2.15 -23.77
N GLY A 366 -25.80 -2.74 -22.58
CA GLY A 366 -26.57 -2.22 -21.45
C GLY A 366 -25.74 -1.46 -20.41
N GLU A 367 -26.39 -0.54 -19.69
CA GLU A 367 -25.83 0.07 -18.47
C GLU A 367 -25.64 -0.94 -17.33
N ARG A 368 -26.36 -2.06 -17.39
CA ARG A 368 -26.23 -3.22 -16.52
C ARG A 368 -26.45 -4.47 -17.35
N GLU A 369 -25.39 -5.24 -17.57
CA GLU A 369 -25.42 -6.41 -18.46
C GLU A 369 -24.64 -7.58 -17.85
N SER A 370 -25.18 -8.80 -17.96
CA SER A 370 -24.50 -10.03 -17.55
C SER A 370 -23.99 -10.73 -18.80
N LEU A 371 -22.70 -11.05 -18.80
CA LEU A 371 -21.96 -11.57 -19.95
C LEU A 371 -21.36 -12.94 -19.59
N PRO A 372 -21.43 -13.95 -20.46
CA PRO A 372 -20.81 -15.25 -20.18
C PRO A 372 -19.30 -15.13 -19.97
N ALA A 373 -18.83 -15.74 -18.89
CA ALA A 373 -17.42 -15.81 -18.50
C ALA A 373 -17.16 -17.13 -17.77
N PRO A 374 -17.23 -18.26 -18.50
CA PRO A 374 -17.01 -19.58 -17.92
C PRO A 374 -15.64 -19.61 -17.21
N PRO A 375 -15.51 -20.44 -16.15
CA PRO A 375 -14.21 -20.63 -15.52
C PRO A 375 -13.19 -21.07 -16.57
N PRO A 376 -11.95 -20.57 -16.50
CA PRO A 376 -10.92 -20.92 -17.47
C PRO A 376 -10.70 -22.43 -17.47
N GLY A 377 -10.52 -23.00 -18.67
CA GLY A 377 -10.01 -24.35 -18.82
C GLY A 377 -8.60 -24.52 -18.22
N PRO A 378 -8.09 -25.76 -18.10
CA PRO A 378 -6.78 -26.04 -17.51
C PRO A 378 -5.62 -25.28 -18.18
N ASP A 379 -5.76 -25.01 -19.48
CA ASP A 379 -4.77 -24.37 -20.33
C ASP A 379 -5.16 -22.93 -20.76
N GLU A 380 -6.27 -22.39 -20.22
CA GLU A 380 -6.74 -21.06 -20.57
C GLU A 380 -6.21 -19.99 -19.58
N PRO A 381 -5.80 -18.82 -20.07
CA PRO A 381 -5.38 -17.72 -19.20
C PRO A 381 -6.55 -17.27 -18.32
N GLY A 382 -6.36 -17.33 -17.00
CA GLY A 382 -7.43 -17.12 -16.02
C GLY A 382 -7.86 -15.67 -15.76
N GLY A 383 -7.25 -14.68 -16.43
CA GLY A 383 -7.52 -13.26 -16.23
C GLY A 383 -6.38 -12.34 -16.70
N PRO A 384 -6.54 -11.01 -16.67
CA PRO A 384 -7.78 -10.30 -16.35
C PRO A 384 -8.68 -10.12 -17.59
N TYR A 385 -9.98 -10.17 -17.35
CA TYR A 385 -10.97 -9.55 -18.20
C TYR A 385 -10.87 -8.04 -18.05
N ARG A 386 -11.16 -7.29 -19.11
CA ARG A 386 -11.12 -5.82 -19.06
C ARG A 386 -12.26 -5.17 -19.84
N LEU A 387 -12.73 -4.04 -19.35
CA LEU A 387 -13.58 -3.14 -20.12
C LEU A 387 -12.70 -2.05 -20.74
N GLU A 388 -12.83 -1.86 -22.05
CA GLU A 388 -12.20 -0.79 -22.82
C GLU A 388 -13.27 0.22 -23.25
N GLY A 389 -12.95 1.51 -23.11
CA GLY A 389 -13.78 2.58 -23.68
C GLY A 389 -13.56 2.76 -25.19
N PRO A 390 -14.31 3.68 -25.83
CA PRO A 390 -14.23 3.92 -27.27
C PRO A 390 -12.83 4.33 -27.77
N GLY A 391 -11.98 4.89 -26.90
CA GLY A 391 -10.60 5.26 -27.21
C GLY A 391 -9.58 4.16 -26.91
N ASN A 392 -10.03 2.94 -26.60
CA ASN A 392 -9.24 1.81 -26.09
C ASN A 392 -8.59 2.06 -24.71
N GLU A 393 -9.05 3.06 -23.97
CA GLU A 393 -8.62 3.24 -22.58
C GLU A 393 -9.22 2.14 -21.70
N VAL A 394 -8.40 1.56 -20.82
CA VAL A 394 -8.90 0.59 -19.84
C VAL A 394 -9.76 1.30 -18.80
N LEU A 395 -10.98 0.80 -18.58
CA LEU A 395 -12.00 1.35 -17.67
C LEU A 395 -12.24 0.49 -16.43
N ALA A 396 -12.13 -0.83 -16.59
CA ALA A 396 -12.17 -1.78 -15.48
C ALA A 396 -11.34 -3.03 -15.78
N LEU A 397 -10.86 -3.70 -14.73
CA LEU A 397 -10.22 -5.00 -14.76
C LEU A 397 -10.97 -5.93 -13.82
N CYS A 398 -11.15 -7.20 -14.18
CA CYS A 398 -11.71 -8.22 -13.31
C CYS A 398 -10.93 -9.52 -13.50
N GLN A 399 -10.64 -10.20 -12.41
CA GLN A 399 -10.08 -11.55 -12.42
C GLN A 399 -11.18 -12.58 -12.61
#